data_AF-A0A7W8E3R4-F1
#
_entry.id   AF-A0A7W8E3R4-F1
#
_cell.length_a   1.000
_cell.length_b   1.000
_cell.length_c   1.000
_cell.angle_alpha   90.00
_cell.angle_beta   90.00
_cell.angle_gamma   90.00
#
_symmetry.space_group_name_H-M   'P 1'
#
loop_
_entity.id
_entity.type
_entity.pdbx_description
1 polymer ?
#
loop_
_entity_poly.entity_id
_entity_poly.type
_entity_poly.pdbx_seq_one_letter_code
_entity_poly.pdbx_strand_id
1 'polypeptide(L)' 'MANSAVEKIGNAIGRLTPRELEELYVWLDQHHPQPIDDRLTADLANGNMDRAIFRALDDESRGRTQPL' A
#
# COMPACT_ATOMS: atom_id res chain seq x y z
N MET A 1 -15.88 -1.19 31.19
CA MET A 1 -14.53 -1.48 30.67
C MET A 1 -14.68 -2.25 29.37
N ALA A 2 -14.90 -1.57 28.25
CA ALA A 2 -14.92 -2.23 26.96
C ALA A 2 -13.45 -2.52 26.58
N ASN A 3 -12.96 -3.72 26.93
CA ASN A 3 -11.70 -4.22 26.38
C ASN A 3 -12.01 -4.55 24.92
N SER A 4 -11.88 -3.53 24.09
CA SER A 4 -12.30 -3.54 22.70
C SER A 4 -11.58 -4.68 21.98
N ALA A 5 -12.25 -5.31 21.01
CA ALA A 5 -11.63 -6.40 20.25
C ALA A 5 -10.26 -5.98 19.68
N VAL A 6 -10.12 -4.69 19.33
CA VAL A 6 -8.88 -4.06 18.85
C VAL A 6 -7.76 -4.14 19.88
N GLU A 7 -8.01 -3.81 21.16
CA GLU A 7 -7.00 -3.89 22.22
C GLU A 7 -6.52 -5.33 22.46
N LYS A 8 -7.43 -6.31 22.33
CA LYS A 8 -7.06 -7.73 22.46
C LYS A 8 -6.19 -8.19 21.29
N ILE A 9 -6.53 -7.79 20.07
CA ILE A 9 -5.75 -8.10 18.87
C ILE A 9 -4.37 -7.44 18.97
N GLY A 10 -4.30 -6.16 19.34
CA GLY A 10 -3.02 -5.45 19.52
C GLY A 10 -2.12 -6.12 20.57
N ASN A 11 -2.69 -6.55 21.69
CA ASN A 11 -1.94 -7.30 22.72
C ASN A 11 -1.46 -8.68 22.23
N ALA A 12 -2.23 -9.36 21.37
CA ALA A 12 -1.83 -10.64 20.80
C ALA A 12 -0.67 -10.45 19.79
N ILE A 13 -0.77 -9.44 18.93
CA ILE A 13 0.27 -9.10 17.96
C ILE A 13 1.56 -8.66 18.69
N GLY A 14 1.44 -7.87 19.75
CA GLY A 14 2.59 -7.42 20.54
C GLY A 14 3.35 -8.53 21.28
N ARG A 15 2.82 -9.76 21.33
CA ARG A 15 3.47 -10.93 21.92
C ARG A 15 4.09 -11.86 20.89
N LEU A 16 3.91 -11.60 19.59
CA LEU A 16 4.49 -12.41 18.54
C LEU A 16 6.00 -12.30 18.56
N THR A 17 6.66 -13.42 18.28
CA THR A 17 8.08 -13.42 17.96
C THR A 17 8.32 -12.72 16.61
N PRO A 18 9.55 -12.25 16.32
CA PRO A 18 9.86 -11.63 15.03
C PRO A 18 9.47 -12.49 13.82
N ARG A 19 9.68 -13.81 13.92
CA ARG A 19 9.31 -14.75 12.86
C ARG A 19 7.80 -14.87 12.68
N GLU A 20 7.04 -14.99 13.76
CA GLU A 20 5.57 -15.06 13.68
C GLU A 20 4.98 -13.74 13.17
N LEU A 21 5.64 -12.62 13.46
CA LEU A 21 5.27 -11.31 12.93
C LEU A 21 5.50 -11.23 11.42
N GLU A 22 6.61 -11.76 10.91
CA GLU A 22 6.85 -11.89 9.47
C GLU A 22 5.81 -12.78 8.79
N GLU A 23 5.49 -13.94 9.39
CA GLU A 23 4.45 -14.84 8.90
C GLU A 23 3.06 -14.17 8.89
N LEU A 24 2.77 -13.34 9.91
CA LEU A 24 1.55 -12.52 9.96
C LEU A 24 1.52 -11.48 8.83
N TYR A 25 2.62 -10.80 8.54
CA TYR A 25 2.67 -9.82 7.44
C TYR A 25 2.43 -10.50 6.09
N VAL A 26 3.04 -11.65 5.84
CA VAL A 26 2.81 -12.44 4.62
C VAL A 26 1.36 -12.88 4.51
N TRP A 27 0.75 -13.31 5.62
CA TRP A 27 -0.66 -13.71 5.63
C TRP A 27 -1.59 -12.52 5.34
N LEU A 28 -1.32 -11.35 5.92
CA LEU A 28 -2.10 -10.13 5.68
C LEU A 28 -2.00 -9.68 4.22
N ASP A 29 -0.81 -9.73 3.63
CA ASP A 29 -0.58 -9.38 2.22
C ASP A 29 -1.39 -10.29 1.27
N GLN A 30 -1.47 -11.58 1.58
CA GLN A 30 -2.19 -12.56 0.76
C GLN A 30 -3.72 -12.50 0.92
N HIS A 31 -4.22 -12.12 2.10
CA HIS A 31 -5.65 -12.20 2.43
C HIS A 31 -6.35 -10.85 2.55
N HIS A 32 -5.60 -9.77 2.69
CA HIS A 32 -6.08 -8.40 2.80
C HIS A 32 -5.18 -7.45 1.99
N PRO A 33 -5.13 -7.60 0.65
CA PRO A 33 -4.39 -6.67 -0.19
C PRO A 33 -4.83 -5.25 0.15
N GLN A 34 -3.86 -4.34 0.36
CA GLN A 34 -4.23 -2.99 0.75
C GLN A 34 -5.01 -2.36 -0.41
N PRO A 35 -5.99 -1.48 -0.12
CA PRO A 35 -6.68 -0.73 -1.17
C PRO A 35 -5.75 0.04 -2.11
N ILE A 36 -4.55 0.40 -1.62
CA ILE A 36 -3.48 1.00 -2.42
C ILE A 36 -2.87 -0.03 -3.37
N ASP A 37 -2.64 -1.27 -2.95
CA ASP A 37 -2.04 -2.32 -3.78
C ASP A 37 -2.98 -2.75 -4.91
N ASP A 38 -4.28 -2.83 -4.63
CA ASP A 38 -5.31 -3.09 -5.66
C ASP A 38 -5.37 -1.95 -6.68
N ARG A 39 -5.34 -0.71 -6.20
CA ARG A 39 -5.37 0.47 -7.06
C ARG A 39 -4.10 0.60 -7.88
N LEU A 40 -2.94 0.32 -7.28
CA LEU A 40 -1.64 0.33 -7.93
C LEU A 40 -1.58 -0.76 -9.02
N THR A 41 -2.03 -1.97 -8.71
CA THR A 41 -2.10 -3.08 -9.65
C THR A 41 -3.05 -2.76 -10.81
N ALA A 42 -4.22 -2.18 -10.52
CA ALA A 42 -5.16 -1.75 -11.54
C ALA A 42 -4.60 -0.62 -12.42
N ASP A 43 -3.94 0.37 -11.83
CA ASP A 43 -3.32 1.48 -12.56
C ASP A 43 -2.14 1.01 -13.42
N LEU A 44 -1.38 0.02 -12.96
CA LEU A 44 -0.34 -0.64 -13.73
C LEU A 44 -0.94 -1.43 -14.91
N ALA A 45 -1.94 -2.28 -14.64
CA ALA A 45 -2.60 -3.10 -15.67
C ALA A 45 -3.30 -2.26 -16.75
N ASN A 46 -3.83 -1.10 -16.39
CA ASN A 46 -4.47 -0.16 -17.31
C ASN A 46 -3.48 0.77 -18.04
N GLY A 47 -2.17 0.67 -17.77
CA GLY A 47 -1.14 1.55 -18.34
C GLY A 47 -1.28 3.01 -17.89
N ASN A 48 -2.01 3.27 -16.79
CA ASN A 48 -2.21 4.61 -16.26
C ASN A 48 -0.89 5.19 -15.74
N MET A 49 -0.01 4.34 -15.20
CA MET A 49 1.34 4.75 -14.79
C MET A 49 2.19 5.22 -15.97
N ASP A 50 2.24 4.44 -17.06
CA ASP A 50 2.99 4.81 -18.26
C ASP A 50 2.47 6.13 -18.83
N ARG A 51 1.14 6.29 -18.87
CA ARG A 51 0.51 7.55 -19.31
C ARG A 51 0.87 8.72 -18.39
N ALA A 52 0.93 8.52 -17.08
CA ALA A 52 1.35 9.55 -16.13
C ALA A 52 2.81 9.95 -16.33
N ILE A 53 3.70 8.98 -16.60
CA ILE A 53 5.11 9.21 -16.92
C ILE A 53 5.25 10.00 -18.22
N PHE A 54 4.58 9.59 -19.30
CA PHE A 54 4.61 10.32 -20.57
C PHE A 54 4.10 11.74 -20.44
N ARG A 55 3.07 11.94 -19.63
CA ARG A 55 2.54 13.29 -19.35
C ARG A 55 3.54 14.13 -18.57
N ALA A 56 4.20 13.58 -17.56
CA ALA A 56 5.24 14.27 -16.81
C ALA A 56 6.42 14.67 -17.71
N LEU A 57 6.84 13.78 -18.63
CA LEU A 57 7.86 14.06 -19.63
C LEU A 57 7.43 15.14 -20.63
N ASP A 58 6.17 15.11 -21.08
CA ASP A 58 5.62 16.16 -21.96
C ASP A 58 5.57 17.51 -21.24
N ASP A 59 5.11 17.55 -20.00
CA ASP A 59 5.05 18.75 -19.17
C ASP A 59 6.45 19.30 -18.88
N GLU A 60 7.46 18.45 -18.64
CA GLU A 60 8.88 18.84 -18.54
C GLU A 60 9.39 19.44 -19.85
N SER A 61 9.19 18.76 -20.97
CA SER A 61 9.62 19.23 -22.30
C SER A 61 9.01 20.59 -22.68
N ARG A 62 7.86 20.93 -22.09
CA ARG A 62 7.11 22.16 -22.31
C ARG A 62 7.28 23.20 -21.20
N GLY A 63 8.13 22.91 -20.20
CA GLY A 63 8.38 23.81 -19.06
C GLY A 63 7.14 24.05 -18.19
N ARG A 64 6.18 23.12 -18.16
CA ARG A 64 4.93 23.19 -17.38
C ARG A 64 4.97 22.40 -16.08
N THR A 65 6.15 22.03 -15.62
CA THR A 65 6.31 21.27 -14.38
C THR A 65 5.81 22.08 -13.19
N GLN A 66 5.05 21.42 -12.30
CA GLN A 66 4.69 21.98 -11.01
C GLN A 66 5.69 21.51 -9.95
N PRO A 67 6.04 22.36 -8.98
CA PRO A 67 6.78 21.93 -7.80
C PRO A 67 5.95 20.93 -6.99
N LEU A 68 6.65 19.98 -6.38
CA LEU A 68 6.09 18.94 -5.51
C LEU A 68 5.49 19.52 -4.22
#